data_AF-A0A2A5T1E1-F1
#
_entry.id   AF-A0A2A5T1E1-F1
#
_cell.length_a   1.000
_cell.length_b   1.000
_cell.length_c   1.000
_cell.angle_alpha   90.00
_cell.angle_beta   90.00
_cell.angle_gamma   90.00
#
_symmetry.space_group_name_H-M   'P 1'
#
loop_
_entity.id
_entity.type
_entity.pdbx_description
1 polymer ?
#
loop_
_entity_poly.entity_id
_entity_poly.type
_entity_poly.pdbx_seq_one_letter_code
_entity_poly.pdbx_strand_id
1 'polypeptide(L)' 'MGKYFISSDIKQRNKPSHLSISEEITIVIAFHQSGFQDSKTYYIHLVCATSDLHKRLLIQI' A
#
# COMPACT_ATOMS: atom_id res chain seq x y z
N MET A 1 17.58 -23.04 23.09
CA MET A 1 18.36 -22.37 22.02
C MET A 1 17.69 -22.62 20.67
N GLY A 2 16.58 -21.93 20.39
CA GLY A 2 15.82 -22.11 19.15
C GLY A 2 16.37 -21.21 18.05
N LYS A 3 16.97 -21.80 17.02
CA LYS A 3 17.55 -21.06 15.90
C LYS A 3 16.42 -20.58 14.98
N TYR A 4 15.96 -19.34 15.15
CA TYR A 4 15.08 -18.70 14.18
C TYR A 4 15.92 -18.32 12.95
N PHE A 5 15.82 -19.16 11.92
CA PHE A 5 16.40 -18.91 10.61
C PHE A 5 15.61 -17.78 9.94
N ILE A 6 16.15 -16.56 9.96
CA ILE A 6 15.86 -15.57 8.94
C ILE A 6 16.81 -15.90 7.79
N SER A 7 16.45 -16.87 6.93
CA SER A 7 17.31 -17.35 5.83
C SER A 7 17.37 -16.40 4.63
N SER A 8 16.66 -15.28 4.68
CA SER A 8 16.78 -14.18 3.74
C SER A 8 16.36 -12.92 4.46
N ASP A 9 17.16 -11.86 4.44
CA ASP A 9 16.79 -10.52 4.94
C ASP A 9 15.59 -9.90 4.20
N ILE A 10 14.96 -10.67 3.30
CA ILE A 10 13.74 -10.36 2.60
C ILE A 10 12.56 -10.69 3.52
N LYS A 11 11.94 -9.63 4.06
CA LYS A 11 10.66 -9.74 4.79
C LYS A 11 9.57 -10.24 3.83
N GLN A 12 9.34 -11.55 3.81
CA GLN A 12 8.32 -12.17 2.96
C GLN A 12 6.93 -11.96 3.57
N ARG A 13 6.00 -11.41 2.78
CA ARG A 13 4.61 -11.23 3.20
C ARG A 13 3.88 -12.56 3.04
N ASN A 14 3.31 -13.09 4.12
CA ASN A 14 2.60 -14.38 4.13
C ASN A 14 1.30 -14.40 3.31
N LYS A 15 0.73 -13.23 2.99
CA LYS A 15 -0.53 -13.12 2.25
C LYS A 15 -0.30 -12.37 0.93
N PRO A 16 -0.71 -12.94 -0.23
CA PRO A 16 -0.67 -12.23 -1.50
C PRO A 16 -1.50 -10.94 -1.42
N SER A 17 -1.06 -9.87 -2.10
CA SER A 17 -1.92 -8.69 -2.26
C SER A 17 -3.10 -9.08 -3.15
N HIS A 18 -4.29 -8.56 -2.83
CA HIS A 18 -5.47 -8.68 -3.70
C HIS A 18 -5.51 -7.57 -4.76
N LEU A 19 -4.45 -6.76 -4.84
CA LEU A 19 -4.33 -5.64 -5.74
C LEU A 19 -3.80 -6.14 -7.08
N SER A 20 -4.40 -5.67 -8.16
CA SER A 20 -3.82 -5.78 -9.49
C SER A 20 -2.54 -4.96 -9.59
N ILE A 21 -1.68 -5.31 -10.53
CA ILE A 21 -0.43 -4.57 -10.81
C ILE A 21 -0.73 -3.09 -11.08
N SER A 22 -1.80 -2.80 -11.81
CA SER A 22 -2.24 -1.42 -12.08
C SER A 22 -2.65 -0.66 -10.82
N GLU A 23 -3.29 -1.33 -9.87
CA GLU A 23 -3.65 -0.71 -8.58
C GLU A 23 -2.41 -0.43 -7.73
N GLU A 24 -1.44 -1.35 -7.69
CA GLU A 24 -0.19 -1.12 -6.97
C GLU A 24 0.59 0.07 -7.55
N ILE A 25 0.70 0.16 -8.87
CA ILE A 25 1.34 1.31 -9.54
C ILE A 25 0.59 2.61 -9.25
N THR A 26 -0.75 2.59 -9.29
CA THR A 26 -1.57 3.78 -8.99
C THR A 26 -1.34 4.26 -7.56
N ILE A 27 -1.31 3.35 -6.59
CA ILE A 27 -1.03 3.66 -5.18
C ILE A 27 0.35 4.28 -5.02
N VAL A 28 1.37 3.75 -5.70
CA VAL A 28 2.75 4.27 -5.64
C VAL A 28 2.85 5.68 -6.23
N ILE A 29 2.22 5.92 -7.39
CA ILE A 29 2.22 7.25 -8.02
C ILE A 29 1.50 8.26 -7.13
N ALA A 30 0.30 7.94 -6.65
CA ALA A 30 -0.48 8.81 -5.79
C ALA A 30 0.23 9.07 -4.44
N PHE A 31 0.91 8.07 -3.87
CA PHE A 31 1.74 8.24 -2.69
C PHE A 31 2.88 9.23 -2.93
N HIS A 32 3.63 9.07 -4.02
CA HIS A 32 4.74 9.97 -4.36
C HIS A 32 4.26 11.42 -4.52
N GLN A 33 3.10 11.62 -5.14
CA GLN A 33 2.51 12.95 -5.32
C GLN A 33 1.92 13.54 -4.04
N SER A 34 1.50 12.70 -3.09
CA SER A 34 0.87 13.13 -1.84
C SER A 34 1.82 13.79 -0.84
N GLY A 35 3.14 13.62 -1.01
CA GLY A 35 4.16 14.17 -0.11
C GLY A 35 4.20 13.52 1.28
N PHE A 36 3.51 12.39 1.48
CA PHE A 36 3.59 11.64 2.73
C PHE A 36 4.98 11.01 2.89
N GLN A 37 5.52 11.09 4.10
CA GLN A 37 6.85 10.56 4.42
C GLN A 37 6.85 9.03 4.54
N ASP A 38 5.75 8.43 4.99
CA ASP A 38 5.65 7.01 5.30
C ASP A 38 4.46 6.37 4.56
N SER A 39 4.74 5.24 3.89
CA SER A 39 3.77 4.53 3.06
C SER A 39 2.63 3.93 3.88
N LYS A 40 2.90 3.51 5.12
CA LYS A 40 1.88 2.98 6.02
C LYS A 40 0.91 4.07 6.45
N THR A 41 1.43 5.27 6.75
CA THR A 41 0.64 6.46 7.07
C THR A 41 -0.24 6.87 5.90
N TYR A 42 0.31 6.89 4.69
CA TYR A 42 -0.46 7.14 3.47
C TYR A 42 -1.56 6.09 3.25
N TYR A 43 -1.25 4.80 3.41
CA TYR A 43 -2.23 3.73 3.23
C TYR A 43 -3.37 3.81 4.26
N ILE A 44 -3.06 4.10 5.53
CA ILE A 44 -4.09 4.31 6.56
C ILE A 44 -4.93 5.53 6.20
N HIS A 45 -4.31 6.64 5.78
CA HIS A 45 -5.05 7.80 5.30
C HIS A 45 -5.93 7.49 4.10
N LEU A 46 -5.44 6.71 3.12
CA LEU A 46 -6.20 6.29 1.96
C LEU A 46 -7.39 5.42 2.38
N VAL A 47 -7.17 4.36 3.15
CA VAL A 47 -8.25 3.46 3.60
C VAL A 47 -9.26 4.18 4.50
N CYS A 48 -8.82 5.03 5.43
CA CYS A 48 -9.71 5.81 6.26
C CYS A 48 -10.43 6.93 5.50
N ALA A 49 -9.80 7.54 4.49
CA ALA A 49 -10.43 8.55 3.64
C ALA A 49 -11.26 7.94 2.51
N THR A 50 -11.14 6.66 2.19
CA THR A 50 -11.95 5.99 1.15
C THR A 50 -13.44 5.88 1.48
N SER A 51 -13.90 6.30 2.66
CA SER A 51 -15.31 6.67 2.85
C SER A 51 -15.75 7.82 1.93
N ASP A 52 -14.83 8.71 1.54
CA ASP A 52 -15.09 9.93 0.77
C ASP A 52 -14.27 10.04 -0.54
N LEU A 53 -13.03 9.53 -0.57
CA LEU A 53 -12.09 9.68 -1.69
C LEU A 53 -12.34 8.69 -2.83
N HIS A 54 -12.93 7.52 -2.55
CA HIS A 54 -13.26 6.52 -3.58
C HIS A 54 -14.25 7.08 -4.61
N LYS A 55 -15.09 8.04 -4.22
CA LYS A 55 -16.00 8.76 -5.12
C LYS A 55 -15.28 9.72 -6.07
N ARG A 56 -14.15 10.31 -5.66
CA ARG A 56 -13.40 11.27 -6.50
C ARG A 56 -12.45 10.57 -7.48
N LEU A 57 -11.82 9.47 -7.08
CA LEU A 57 -10.89 8.72 -7.94
C LEU A 57 -11.62 7.97 -9.06
N LEU A 58 -12.83 7.44 -8.79
CA LEU A 58 -13.66 6.79 -9.81
C LEU A 58 -14.36 7.75 -10.78
N ILE A 59 -14.50 9.05 -10.43
CA ILE A 59 -15.12 10.05 -11.32
C ILE A 59 -14.12 10.62 -12.34
N GLN A 60 -12.82 10.33 -12.19
CA GLN A 60 -11.75 10.85 -13.05
C GLN A 60 -11.10 9.78 -13.95
N ILE A 61 -11.69 8.58 -14.06
CA ILE A 61 -11.30 7.53 -15.01
C ILE A 61 -12.43 7.32 -16.02
#